data_AF-A0A367KGS6-F1
#
_entry.id   AF-A0A367KGS6-F1
#
_cell.length_a   1.000
_cell.length_b   1.000
_cell.length_c   1.000
_cell.angle_alpha   90.00
_cell.angle_beta   90.00
_cell.angle_gamma   90.00
#
_symmetry.space_group_name_H-M   'P 1'
#
loop_
_entity.id
_entity.type
_entity.pdbx_description
1 polymer ?
#
loop_
_entity_poly.entity_id
_entity_poly.type
_entity_poly.pdbx_seq_one_letter_code
_entity_poly.pdbx_strand_id
1 'polypeptide(L)'
;MNRAVLNVILREQDISKTIKNNAQQDFFTTFTPTICWPFRNQQEVGDRCRLLILDSSFNPPTNAHISLLKKSLEAYPSNYFHGILLLFSINNVDKVLTGASALQRAQMMELVASKFKEYNVAVGFTTHGKFVDKAASIQSWFSRHYPHHVLDIFFILGYDTVVRLLDPKYYHDVPVKTALESFFKTCRLICADRGENREEQDAFWKQVEQEYGTHIFTRIQLDLITCQYSSTMARQAIVNQDKKVESILDKSIVEFVEQQGLYLQ
;
A
#
# COMPACT_ATOMS: atom_id res chain seq x y z
N MET A 1 21.59 6.50 -16.80
CA MET A 1 20.39 5.75 -16.36
C MET A 1 20.59 5.30 -14.93
N ASN A 2 19.65 5.59 -14.04
CA ASN A 2 19.67 5.14 -12.64
C ASN A 2 19.67 3.60 -12.58
N ARG A 3 20.56 3.02 -11.76
CA ARG A 3 20.71 1.56 -11.62
C ARG A 3 19.42 0.88 -11.18
N ALA A 4 18.61 1.51 -10.33
CA ALA A 4 17.32 0.98 -9.90
C ALA A 4 16.33 0.89 -11.07
N VAL A 5 16.31 1.91 -11.94
CA VAL A 5 15.47 1.96 -13.14
C VAL A 5 15.84 0.86 -14.13
N LEU A 6 17.15 0.69 -14.39
CA LEU A 6 17.62 -0.42 -15.22
C LEU A 6 17.21 -1.79 -14.64
N ASN A 7 17.38 -1.98 -13.32
CA ASN A 7 17.05 -3.25 -12.67
C ASN A 7 15.56 -3.60 -12.82
N VAL A 8 14.64 -2.65 -12.66
CA VAL A 8 13.20 -2.96 -12.78
C VAL A 8 12.79 -3.19 -14.24
N ILE A 9 13.44 -2.53 -15.20
CA ILE A 9 13.21 -2.79 -16.64
C ILE A 9 13.66 -4.21 -17.00
N LEU A 10 14.81 -4.65 -16.52
CA LEU A 10 15.31 -6.02 -16.79
C LEU A 10 14.41 -7.13 -16.23
N ARG A 11 13.54 -6.81 -15.26
CA ARG A 11 12.58 -7.76 -14.68
C ARG A 11 11.26 -7.87 -15.44
N GLU A 12 11.11 -7.19 -16.57
CA GLU A 12 9.86 -7.16 -17.34
C GLU A 12 9.29 -8.55 -17.64
N GLN A 13 10.13 -9.47 -18.14
CA GLN A 13 9.71 -10.82 -18.50
C GLN A 13 9.30 -11.65 -17.27
N ASP A 14 10.06 -11.55 -16.18
CA ASP A 14 9.80 -12.27 -14.93
C ASP A 14 8.51 -11.80 -14.26
N ILE A 15 8.30 -10.48 -14.19
CA ILE A 15 7.07 -9.89 -13.64
C ILE A 15 5.87 -10.29 -14.51
N SER A 16 6.00 -10.19 -15.84
CA SER A 16 4.94 -10.58 -16.78
C SER A 16 4.56 -12.06 -16.63
N LYS A 17 5.56 -12.95 -16.51
CA LYS A 17 5.34 -14.38 -16.28
C LYS A 17 4.66 -14.62 -14.93
N THR A 18 5.10 -13.93 -13.87
CA THR A 18 4.52 -14.05 -12.53
C THR A 18 3.05 -13.63 -12.52
N ILE A 19 2.72 -12.49 -13.13
CA ILE A 19 1.33 -12.01 -13.23
C ILE A 19 0.47 -13.03 -13.99
N LYS A 20 0.95 -13.55 -15.13
CA LYS A 20 0.21 -14.54 -15.92
C LYS A 20 -0.02 -15.85 -15.15
N ASN A 21 1.01 -16.36 -14.48
CA ASN A 21 0.92 -17.61 -13.74
C ASN A 21 0.00 -17.54 -12.52
N ASN A 22 -0.23 -16.33 -11.98
CA ASN A 22 -1.04 -16.11 -10.79
C ASN A 22 -2.37 -15.40 -11.10
N ALA A 23 -2.82 -15.39 -12.36
CA ALA A 23 -4.03 -14.68 -12.77
C ALA A 23 -5.32 -15.14 -12.04
N GLN A 24 -5.32 -16.35 -11.48
CA GLN A 24 -6.44 -16.94 -10.73
C GLN A 24 -6.23 -16.92 -9.20
N GLN A 25 -5.13 -16.34 -8.71
CA GLN A 25 -4.84 -16.25 -7.29
C GLN A 25 -5.42 -14.95 -6.71
N ASP A 26 -6.06 -15.05 -5.55
CA ASP A 26 -6.62 -13.89 -4.84
C ASP A 26 -5.54 -12.93 -4.29
N PHE A 27 -4.36 -13.48 -4.01
CA PHE A 27 -3.17 -12.75 -3.60
C PHE A 27 -1.90 -13.45 -4.07
N PHE A 28 -0.94 -12.68 -4.58
CA PHE A 28 0.41 -13.16 -4.93
C PHE A 28 1.43 -12.02 -4.89
N THR A 29 2.72 -12.36 -4.77
CA THR A 29 3.83 -11.39 -4.83
C THR A 29 4.51 -11.43 -6.21
N THR A 30 4.89 -10.26 -6.72
CA THR A 30 5.73 -10.14 -7.94
C THR A 30 7.19 -9.88 -7.59
N PHE A 31 7.45 -9.42 -6.36
CA PHE A 31 8.79 -9.19 -5.83
C PHE A 31 8.79 -9.43 -4.33
N THR A 32 9.79 -10.16 -3.87
CA THR A 32 10.17 -10.23 -2.46
C THR A 32 11.67 -9.98 -2.33
N PRO A 33 12.13 -9.28 -1.28
CA PRO A 33 13.55 -9.00 -1.08
C PRO A 33 14.33 -10.23 -0.61
N THR A 34 13.63 -11.22 -0.03
CA THR A 34 14.20 -12.49 0.45
C THR A 34 13.24 -13.64 0.11
N ILE A 35 13.77 -14.87 0.13
CA ILE A 35 12.97 -16.10 -0.05
C ILE A 35 12.08 -16.41 1.16
N CYS A 36 12.34 -15.81 2.32
CA CYS A 36 11.59 -16.02 3.56
C CYS A 36 10.67 -14.84 3.91
N TRP A 37 10.48 -13.88 3.01
CA TRP A 37 9.58 -12.75 3.21
C TRP A 37 8.17 -13.24 3.64
N PRO A 38 7.57 -12.66 4.70
CA PRO A 38 7.87 -11.35 5.30
C PRO A 38 9.03 -11.32 6.31
N PHE A 39 9.58 -12.47 6.68
CA PHE A 39 10.63 -12.56 7.69
C PHE A 39 12.02 -12.15 7.17
N ARG A 40 12.88 -11.64 8.06
CA ARG A 40 14.27 -11.26 7.74
C ARG A 40 15.19 -12.47 7.60
N ASN A 41 14.89 -13.55 8.31
CA ASN A 41 15.64 -14.81 8.25
C ASN A 41 14.69 -16.00 8.51
N GLN A 42 15.12 -17.21 8.16
CA GLN A 42 14.31 -18.43 8.33
C GLN A 42 14.15 -18.88 9.80
N GLN A 43 14.92 -18.29 10.72
CA GLN A 43 14.97 -18.66 12.13
C GLN A 43 14.28 -17.62 13.02
N GLU A 44 13.40 -16.79 12.46
CA GLU A 44 12.78 -15.70 13.23
C GLU A 44 11.94 -16.29 14.37
N VAL A 45 12.37 -16.03 15.60
CA VAL A 45 11.86 -16.69 16.81
C VAL A 45 10.65 -15.89 17.30
N GLY A 46 9.46 -16.32 16.90
CA GLY A 46 8.20 -15.74 17.34
C GLY A 46 7.00 -16.46 16.72
N ASP A 47 5.89 -16.50 17.43
CA ASP A 47 4.63 -17.05 16.91
C ASP A 47 3.84 -16.01 16.11
N ARG A 48 4.27 -14.74 16.08
CA ARG A 48 3.55 -13.63 15.42
C ARG A 48 4.39 -12.93 14.36
N CYS A 49 3.79 -12.73 13.20
CA CYS A 49 4.29 -11.86 12.14
C CYS A 49 3.46 -10.57 12.09
N ARG A 50 4.14 -9.42 11.98
CA ARG A 50 3.50 -8.11 11.77
C ARG A 50 3.83 -7.60 10.38
N LEU A 51 2.81 -7.47 9.54
CA LEU A 51 2.93 -7.06 8.15
C LEU A 51 2.31 -5.67 7.96
N LEU A 52 3.14 -4.70 7.57
CA LEU A 52 2.70 -3.35 7.20
C LEU A 52 2.30 -3.34 5.73
N ILE A 53 1.10 -2.84 5.39
CA ILE A 53 0.58 -2.83 4.02
C ILE A 53 0.26 -1.40 3.59
N LEU A 54 0.90 -0.94 2.51
CA LEU A 54 0.47 0.25 1.78
C LEU A 54 -0.31 -0.19 0.55
N ASP A 55 -1.64 -0.05 0.60
CA ASP A 55 -2.54 -0.36 -0.50
C ASP A 55 -2.82 0.90 -1.34
N SER A 56 -2.54 0.84 -2.65
CA SER A 56 -2.83 1.94 -3.58
C SER A 56 -2.86 1.48 -5.03
N SER A 57 -3.35 2.34 -5.92
CA SER A 57 -3.29 2.12 -7.36
C SER A 57 -1.89 2.29 -7.96
N PHE A 58 -1.00 3.02 -7.27
CA PHE A 58 0.38 3.30 -7.69
C PHE A 58 0.52 3.70 -9.18
N ASN A 59 -0.32 4.64 -9.64
CA ASN A 59 -0.47 4.96 -11.07
C ASN A 59 -0.19 6.44 -11.42
N PRO A 60 1.05 6.96 -11.23
CA PRO A 60 2.23 6.32 -10.64
C PRO A 60 2.27 6.48 -9.09
N PRO A 61 3.16 5.75 -8.37
CA PRO A 61 3.49 6.10 -6.99
C PRO A 61 4.07 7.52 -6.91
N THR A 62 3.71 8.25 -5.86
CA THR A 62 4.11 9.65 -5.63
C THR A 62 4.93 9.78 -4.35
N ASN A 63 5.54 10.95 -4.13
CA ASN A 63 6.19 11.28 -2.86
C ASN A 63 5.21 11.25 -1.67
N ALA A 64 3.88 11.40 -1.89
CA ALA A 64 2.88 11.14 -0.86
C ALA A 64 2.90 9.69 -0.37
N HIS A 65 3.00 8.72 -1.28
CA HIS A 65 3.06 7.30 -0.91
C HIS A 65 4.33 6.98 -0.12
N ILE A 66 5.46 7.55 -0.54
CA ILE A 66 6.75 7.38 0.13
C ILE A 66 6.72 8.02 1.53
N SER A 67 6.20 9.25 1.65
CA SER A 67 6.05 9.95 2.93
C SER A 67 5.09 9.22 3.86
N LEU A 68 3.98 8.71 3.33
CA LEU A 68 3.00 7.93 4.08
C LEU A 68 3.59 6.65 4.67
N LEU A 69 4.36 5.88 3.86
CA LEU A 69 5.07 4.71 4.36
C LEU A 69 6.10 5.08 5.43
N LYS A 70 6.91 6.11 5.18
CA LYS A 70 7.93 6.58 6.12
C LYS A 70 7.33 7.01 7.45
N LYS A 71 6.27 7.83 7.43
CA LYS A 71 5.58 8.30 8.65
C LYS A 71 4.91 7.16 9.42
N SER A 72 4.40 6.16 8.70
CA SER A 72 3.84 4.97 9.33
C SER A 72 4.90 4.13 10.05
N LEU A 73 6.11 4.03 9.49
CA LEU A 73 7.23 3.38 10.14
C LEU A 73 7.73 4.15 11.37
N GLU A 74 7.80 5.49 11.28
CA GLU A 74 8.18 6.37 12.40
C GLU A 74 7.21 6.32 13.58
N ALA A 75 5.95 5.91 13.36
CA ALA A 75 4.94 5.78 14.41
C ALA A 75 5.14 4.56 15.34
N TYR A 76 6.08 3.67 15.01
CA TYR A 76 6.36 2.46 15.77
C TYR A 76 7.86 2.33 16.07
N PRO A 77 8.24 1.54 17.10
CA PRO A 77 9.64 1.25 17.36
C PRO A 77 10.35 0.63 16.15
N SER A 78 11.66 0.84 16.04
CA SER A 78 12.50 0.17 15.04
C SER A 78 12.29 -1.34 15.07
N ASN A 79 12.21 -1.98 13.89
CA ASN A 79 11.94 -3.42 13.72
C ASN A 79 10.61 -3.91 14.29
N TYR A 80 9.63 -3.02 14.51
CA TYR A 80 8.28 -3.45 14.92
C TYR A 80 7.63 -4.34 13.85
N PHE A 81 7.79 -4.01 12.56
CA PHE A 81 7.29 -4.78 11.43
C PHE A 81 8.32 -5.77 10.91
N HIS A 82 7.86 -6.98 10.62
CA HIS A 82 8.70 -8.04 10.05
C HIS A 82 8.85 -7.82 8.54
N GLY A 83 7.73 -7.53 7.88
CA GLY A 83 7.65 -7.25 6.44
C GLY A 83 6.80 -6.03 6.13
N ILE A 84 7.03 -5.50 4.94
CA ILE A 84 6.22 -4.43 4.34
C ILE A 84 5.72 -4.95 2.99
N LEU A 85 4.48 -4.64 2.64
CA LEU A 85 3.87 -4.98 1.37
C LEU A 85 3.32 -3.71 0.71
N LEU A 86 3.83 -3.42 -0.49
CA LEU A 86 3.15 -2.52 -1.42
C LEU A 86 2.10 -3.35 -2.15
N LEU A 87 0.82 -3.06 -1.92
CA LEU A 87 -0.29 -3.86 -2.42
C LEU A 87 -1.07 -3.12 -3.50
N PHE A 88 -1.25 -3.77 -4.65
CA PHE A 88 -2.08 -3.26 -5.74
C PHE A 88 -3.28 -4.18 -6.00
N SER A 89 -4.49 -3.61 -6.00
CA SER A 89 -5.70 -4.33 -6.39
C SER A 89 -5.94 -4.24 -7.91
N ILE A 90 -5.88 -5.38 -8.60
CA ILE A 90 -6.02 -5.49 -10.06
C ILE A 90 -7.46 -5.25 -10.50
N ASN A 91 -8.43 -5.76 -9.73
CA ASN A 91 -9.86 -5.69 -10.02
C ASN A 91 -10.53 -4.66 -9.12
N ASN A 92 -10.12 -3.39 -9.20
CA ASN A 92 -11.01 -2.34 -8.72
C ASN A 92 -12.28 -2.40 -9.57
N VAL A 93 -13.38 -2.80 -8.94
CA VAL A 93 -14.70 -3.16 -9.53
C VAL A 93 -15.26 -2.06 -10.47
N ASP A 94 -14.70 -0.84 -10.43
CA ASP A 94 -15.19 0.32 -11.15
C ASP A 94 -14.25 0.91 -12.23
N LYS A 95 -13.07 0.34 -12.53
CA LYS A 95 -12.14 0.97 -13.49
C LYS A 95 -11.44 0.01 -14.44
N VAL A 96 -11.67 0.20 -15.74
CA VAL A 96 -10.69 -0.17 -16.78
C VAL A 96 -9.34 0.43 -16.37
N LEU A 97 -8.26 -0.36 -16.39
CA LEU A 97 -6.93 0.14 -16.08
C LEU A 97 -6.56 1.25 -17.06
N THR A 98 -6.56 2.50 -16.58
CA THR A 98 -6.08 3.68 -17.32
C THR A 98 -4.65 4.03 -16.90
N GLY A 99 -3.86 4.59 -17.80
CA GLY A 99 -2.47 4.94 -17.55
C GLY A 99 -1.55 3.71 -17.61
N ALA A 100 -0.74 3.49 -16.56
CA ALA A 100 0.22 2.39 -16.53
C ALA A 100 -0.47 1.03 -16.34
N SER A 101 0.08 0.02 -17.03
CA SER A 101 -0.34 -1.38 -16.92
C SER A 101 0.00 -1.98 -15.55
N ALA A 102 -0.57 -3.14 -15.24
CA ALA A 102 -0.27 -3.92 -14.04
C ALA A 102 1.25 -4.19 -13.88
N LEU A 103 1.92 -4.54 -14.98
CA LEU A 103 3.36 -4.73 -15.07
C LEU A 103 4.14 -3.44 -14.73
N GLN A 104 3.79 -2.33 -15.37
CA GLN A 104 4.46 -1.05 -15.17
C GLN A 104 4.26 -0.53 -13.74
N ARG A 105 3.09 -0.76 -13.14
CA ARG A 105 2.84 -0.47 -11.72
C ARG A 105 3.71 -1.30 -10.80
N ALA A 106 3.87 -2.61 -11.07
CA ALA A 106 4.80 -3.44 -10.32
C ALA A 106 6.25 -2.89 -10.39
N GLN A 107 6.73 -2.53 -11.58
CA GLN A 107 8.07 -1.95 -11.75
C GLN A 107 8.24 -0.64 -10.97
N MET A 108 7.25 0.26 -11.01
CA MET A 108 7.28 1.48 -10.21
C MET A 108 7.18 1.22 -8.71
N MET A 109 6.43 0.20 -8.27
CA MET A 109 6.37 -0.22 -6.87
C MET A 109 7.72 -0.79 -6.41
N GLU A 110 8.45 -1.52 -7.26
CA GLU A 110 9.80 -1.99 -6.95
C GLU A 110 10.81 -0.84 -6.82
N LEU A 111 10.65 0.24 -7.60
CA LEU A 111 11.42 1.46 -7.41
C LEU A 111 11.15 2.07 -6.03
N VAL A 112 9.90 2.11 -5.58
CA VAL A 112 9.57 2.51 -4.20
C VAL A 112 10.21 1.56 -3.19
N ALA A 113 10.08 0.24 -3.36
CA ALA A 113 10.68 -0.75 -2.47
C ALA A 113 12.21 -0.58 -2.33
N SER A 114 12.91 -0.25 -3.43
CA SER A 114 14.35 -0.02 -3.43
C SER A 114 14.80 1.16 -2.55
N LYS A 115 13.90 2.11 -2.27
CA LYS A 115 14.17 3.25 -1.37
C LYS A 115 14.14 2.86 0.11
N PHE A 116 13.55 1.71 0.44
CA PHE A 116 13.37 1.18 1.78
C PHE A 116 14.14 -0.14 1.95
N LYS A 117 15.33 -0.25 1.33
CA LYS A 117 16.15 -1.47 1.28
C LYS A 117 16.59 -2.02 2.64
N GLU A 118 16.57 -1.18 3.68
CA GLU A 118 16.81 -1.56 5.07
C GLU A 118 15.62 -2.29 5.72
N TYR A 119 14.48 -2.31 5.03
CA TYR A 119 13.25 -3.01 5.37
C TYR A 119 12.95 -4.15 4.37
N ASN A 120 12.15 -5.12 4.81
CA ASN A 120 11.69 -6.23 3.97
C ASN A 120 10.47 -5.84 3.13
N VAL A 121 10.65 -4.98 2.12
CA VAL A 121 9.56 -4.49 1.28
C VAL A 121 9.32 -5.40 0.07
N ALA A 122 8.14 -6.02 0.02
CA ALA A 122 7.65 -6.77 -1.13
C ALA A 122 6.64 -5.98 -1.95
N VAL A 123 6.42 -6.44 -3.18
CA VAL A 123 5.35 -5.98 -4.08
C VAL A 123 4.39 -7.14 -4.29
N GLY A 124 3.10 -6.88 -4.06
CA GLY A 124 2.06 -7.88 -4.21
C GLY A 124 0.77 -7.33 -4.76
N PHE A 125 -0.03 -8.26 -5.26
CA PHE A 125 -1.19 -8.03 -6.08
C PHE A 125 -2.37 -8.77 -5.46
N THR A 126 -3.56 -8.21 -5.56
CA THR A 126 -4.80 -8.86 -5.13
C THR A 126 -5.95 -8.58 -6.10
N THR A 127 -6.91 -9.50 -6.16
CA THR A 127 -8.16 -9.32 -6.91
C THR A 127 -9.25 -8.64 -6.09
N HIS A 128 -9.05 -8.48 -4.78
CA HIS A 128 -10.08 -7.95 -3.89
C HIS A 128 -10.06 -6.42 -3.81
N GLY A 129 -11.24 -5.81 -3.81
CA GLY A 129 -11.40 -4.36 -3.61
C GLY A 129 -11.58 -3.96 -2.14
N LYS A 130 -12.32 -4.76 -1.36
CA LYS A 130 -12.62 -4.47 0.06
C LYS A 130 -11.47 -4.89 0.97
N PHE A 131 -11.18 -4.09 2.00
CA PHE A 131 -10.10 -4.39 2.96
C PHE A 131 -10.29 -5.69 3.71
N VAL A 132 -11.53 -6.04 4.06
CA VAL A 132 -11.85 -7.30 4.72
C VAL A 132 -11.45 -8.51 3.85
N ASP A 133 -11.78 -8.46 2.57
CA ASP A 133 -11.47 -9.52 1.62
C ASP A 133 -9.95 -9.59 1.33
N LYS A 134 -9.28 -8.43 1.19
CA LYS A 134 -7.82 -8.35 1.07
C LYS A 134 -7.11 -8.97 2.27
N ALA A 135 -7.57 -8.65 3.49
CA ALA A 135 -7.01 -9.22 4.70
C ALA A 135 -7.22 -10.74 4.74
N ALA A 136 -8.42 -11.22 4.43
CA ALA A 136 -8.72 -12.64 4.40
C ALA A 136 -7.84 -13.42 3.40
N SER A 137 -7.64 -12.89 2.19
CA SER A 137 -6.80 -13.54 1.17
C SER A 137 -5.33 -13.59 1.59
N ILE A 138 -4.81 -12.51 2.18
CA ILE A 138 -3.42 -12.43 2.66
C ILE A 138 -3.21 -13.33 3.87
N GLN A 139 -4.18 -13.39 4.79
CA GLN A 139 -4.16 -14.32 5.93
C GLN A 139 -4.13 -15.78 5.46
N SER A 140 -4.98 -16.14 4.50
CA SER A 140 -5.01 -17.48 3.91
C SER A 140 -3.73 -17.83 3.15
N TRP A 141 -3.15 -16.87 2.43
CA TRP A 141 -1.83 -17.05 1.82
C TRP A 141 -0.76 -17.27 2.89
N PHE A 142 -0.72 -16.44 3.93
CA PHE A 142 0.30 -16.50 4.95
C PHE A 142 0.25 -17.82 5.75
N SER A 143 -0.93 -18.25 6.18
CA SER A 143 -1.08 -19.50 6.97
C SER A 143 -0.65 -20.75 6.20
N ARG A 144 -0.80 -20.76 4.86
CA ARG A 144 -0.29 -21.86 4.02
C ARG A 144 1.23 -21.91 3.94
N HIS A 145 1.90 -20.76 4.00
CA HIS A 145 3.36 -20.68 3.89
C HIS A 145 4.04 -20.73 5.27
N TYR A 146 3.35 -20.31 6.32
CA TYR A 146 3.85 -20.18 7.69
C TYR A 146 2.84 -20.73 8.71
N PRO A 147 2.57 -22.05 8.71
CA PRO A 147 1.47 -22.65 9.48
C PRO A 147 1.63 -22.56 11.00
N HIS A 148 2.83 -22.24 11.50
CA HIS A 148 3.13 -22.10 12.92
C HIS A 148 3.13 -20.65 13.40
N HIS A 149 2.70 -19.70 12.55
CA HIS A 149 2.70 -18.28 12.85
C HIS A 149 1.32 -17.66 12.64
N VAL A 150 1.02 -16.66 13.46
CA VAL A 150 -0.16 -15.81 13.38
C VAL A 150 0.24 -14.50 12.70
N LEU A 151 -0.57 -14.04 11.76
CA LEU A 151 -0.34 -12.77 11.06
C LEU A 151 -1.21 -11.65 11.65
N ASP A 152 -0.56 -10.57 12.06
CA ASP A 152 -1.20 -9.28 12.32
C ASP A 152 -0.91 -8.33 11.14
N ILE A 153 -1.96 -7.75 10.57
CA ILE A 153 -1.89 -6.87 9.40
C ILE A 153 -2.09 -5.41 9.84
N PHE A 154 -1.26 -4.51 9.35
CA PHE A 154 -1.36 -3.08 9.57
C PHE A 154 -1.58 -2.39 8.22
N PHE A 155 -2.80 -1.96 7.92
CA PHE A 155 -3.06 -1.18 6.71
C PHE A 155 -2.76 0.29 6.94
N ILE A 156 -2.06 0.89 5.99
CA ILE A 156 -1.88 2.33 5.93
C ILE A 156 -2.97 2.94 5.06
N LEU A 157 -3.80 3.80 5.64
CA LEU A 157 -4.95 4.43 5.00
C LEU A 157 -4.90 5.95 5.13
N GLY A 158 -5.43 6.66 4.14
CA GLY A 158 -5.74 8.08 4.28
C GLY A 158 -7.11 8.29 4.93
N TYR A 159 -7.32 9.46 5.53
CA TYR A 159 -8.56 9.90 6.17
C TYR A 159 -9.82 9.54 5.35
N ASP A 160 -9.89 9.94 4.07
CA ASP A 160 -11.04 9.68 3.19
C ASP A 160 -11.36 8.18 3.02
N THR A 161 -10.35 7.32 3.10
CA THR A 161 -10.54 5.87 3.00
C THR A 161 -11.06 5.29 4.31
N VAL A 162 -10.64 5.83 5.45
CA VAL A 162 -11.15 5.42 6.77
C VAL A 162 -12.59 5.87 6.95
N VAL A 163 -12.93 7.10 6.56
CA VAL A 163 -14.32 7.58 6.55
C VAL A 163 -15.21 6.65 5.73
N ARG A 164 -14.76 6.25 4.53
CA ARG A 164 -15.50 5.28 3.70
C ARG A 164 -15.57 3.88 4.32
N LEU A 165 -14.50 3.41 4.96
CA LEU A 165 -14.49 2.12 5.64
C LEU A 165 -15.50 2.10 6.78
N LEU A 166 -15.69 3.21 7.48
CA LEU A 166 -16.61 3.32 8.62
C LEU A 166 -18.01 3.84 8.24
N ASP A 167 -18.28 4.05 6.96
CA ASP A 167 -19.57 4.56 6.49
C ASP A 167 -20.64 3.44 6.50
N PRO A 168 -21.72 3.57 7.30
CA PRO A 168 -22.77 2.56 7.41
C PRO A 168 -23.40 2.14 6.09
N LYS A 169 -23.39 3.00 5.06
CA LYS A 169 -24.02 2.69 3.76
C LYS A 169 -23.43 1.47 3.05
N TYR A 170 -22.21 1.05 3.42
CA TYR A 170 -21.55 -0.12 2.83
C TYR A 170 -21.87 -1.45 3.53
N TYR A 171 -22.69 -1.43 4.59
CA TYR A 171 -22.88 -2.59 5.47
C TYR A 171 -24.30 -3.18 5.48
N HIS A 172 -25.18 -2.78 4.56
CA HIS A 172 -26.52 -3.38 4.36
C HIS A 172 -27.27 -3.65 5.69
N ASP A 173 -27.44 -2.60 6.50
CA ASP A 173 -28.12 -2.62 7.81
C ASP A 173 -27.43 -3.41 8.93
N VAL A 174 -26.24 -3.96 8.68
CA VAL A 174 -25.38 -4.49 9.75
C VAL A 174 -24.61 -3.33 10.40
N PRO A 175 -24.60 -3.19 11.74
CA PRO A 175 -23.77 -2.20 12.40
C PRO A 175 -22.30 -2.34 12.00
N VAL A 176 -21.66 -1.23 11.61
CA VAL A 176 -20.29 -1.18 11.10
C VAL A 176 -19.31 -1.92 12.01
N LYS A 177 -19.41 -1.68 13.32
CA LYS A 177 -18.57 -2.34 14.33
C LYS A 177 -18.70 -3.86 14.29
N THR A 178 -19.93 -4.38 14.22
CA THR A 178 -20.19 -5.82 14.10
C THR A 178 -19.65 -6.39 12.79
N ALA A 179 -19.84 -5.69 11.67
CA ALA A 179 -19.33 -6.13 10.37
C ALA A 179 -17.80 -6.19 10.31
N LEU A 180 -17.11 -5.31 11.05
CA LEU A 180 -15.65 -5.23 11.09
C LEU A 180 -15.01 -5.97 12.28
N GLU A 181 -15.79 -6.60 13.17
CA GLU A 181 -15.26 -7.29 14.36
C GLU A 181 -14.21 -8.34 14.00
N SER A 182 -14.51 -9.20 13.03
CA SER A 182 -13.55 -10.24 12.60
C SER A 182 -12.32 -9.65 11.93
N PHE A 183 -12.47 -8.53 11.21
CA PHE A 183 -11.35 -7.84 10.58
C PHE A 183 -10.39 -7.27 11.63
N PHE A 184 -10.91 -6.62 12.67
CA PHE A 184 -10.09 -6.01 13.72
C PHE A 184 -9.49 -7.00 14.72
N LYS A 185 -9.81 -8.31 14.65
CA LYS A 185 -9.08 -9.33 15.43
C LYS A 185 -7.61 -9.41 15.03
N THR A 186 -7.32 -9.29 13.73
CA THR A 186 -5.96 -9.41 13.18
C THR A 186 -5.50 -8.18 12.42
N CYS A 187 -6.36 -7.20 12.18
CA CYS A 187 -6.02 -5.99 11.44
C CYS A 187 -5.98 -4.75 12.34
N ARG A 188 -5.06 -3.84 12.02
CA ARG A 188 -4.86 -2.51 12.60
C ARG A 188 -4.74 -1.49 11.48
N LEU A 189 -5.09 -0.24 11.76
CA LEU A 189 -5.14 0.83 10.77
C LEU A 189 -4.23 1.98 11.20
N ILE A 190 -3.28 2.33 10.35
CA ILE A 190 -2.46 3.53 10.47
C ILE A 190 -3.04 4.57 9.55
N CYS A 191 -3.56 5.65 10.11
CA CYS A 191 -4.45 6.56 9.44
C CYS A 191 -3.83 7.94 9.30
N ALA A 192 -3.61 8.36 8.06
CA ALA A 192 -3.05 9.67 7.75
C ALA A 192 -4.14 10.72 7.58
N ASP A 193 -3.98 11.82 8.33
CA ASP A 193 -4.76 13.04 8.12
C ASP A 193 -4.51 13.63 6.74
N ARG A 194 -5.49 14.39 6.25
CA ARG A 194 -5.42 15.06 4.95
C ARG A 194 -5.76 16.54 5.07
N GLY A 195 -4.92 17.41 4.49
CA GLY A 195 -5.20 18.84 4.37
C GLY A 195 -5.21 19.61 5.70
N GLU A 196 -5.85 20.78 5.68
CA GLU A 196 -5.81 21.77 6.77
C GLU A 196 -7.02 21.72 7.72
N ASN A 197 -8.06 20.94 7.40
CA ASN A 197 -9.30 20.90 8.16
C ASN A 197 -9.16 20.01 9.42
N ARG A 198 -8.36 20.49 10.38
CA ARG A 198 -7.96 19.73 11.58
C ARG A 198 -9.10 19.54 12.56
N GLU A 199 -9.96 20.54 12.76
CA GLU A 199 -11.02 20.47 13.78
C GLU A 199 -12.04 19.37 13.49
N GLU A 200 -12.50 19.25 12.24
CA GLU A 200 -13.41 18.19 11.82
C GLU A 200 -12.76 16.80 11.95
N GLN A 201 -11.49 16.68 11.56
CA GLN A 201 -10.72 15.44 11.71
C GLN A 201 -10.52 15.08 13.19
N ASP A 202 -10.26 16.05 14.06
CA ASP A 202 -10.12 15.84 15.49
C ASP A 202 -11.41 15.32 16.13
N ALA A 203 -12.57 15.85 15.73
CA ALA A 203 -13.86 15.36 16.19
C ALA A 203 -14.11 13.92 15.72
N PHE A 204 -13.84 13.64 14.44
CA PHE A 204 -13.95 12.29 13.88
C PHE A 204 -13.06 11.29 14.63
N TRP A 205 -11.78 11.61 14.84
CA TRP A 205 -10.85 10.71 15.50
C TRP A 205 -11.20 10.47 16.97
N LYS A 206 -11.71 11.47 17.69
CA LYS A 206 -12.24 11.27 19.05
C LYS A 206 -13.37 10.24 19.07
N GLN A 207 -14.28 10.30 18.09
CA GLN A 207 -15.36 9.31 18.00
C GLN A 207 -14.81 7.91 17.68
N VAL A 208 -13.90 7.79 16.73
CA VAL A 208 -13.27 6.51 16.36
C VAL A 208 -12.53 5.88 17.55
N GLU A 209 -11.77 6.69 18.29
CA GLU A 209 -11.06 6.24 19.49
C GLU A 209 -12.02 5.76 20.59
N GLN A 210 -13.15 6.46 20.79
CA GLN A 210 -14.17 6.05 21.75
C GLN A 210 -14.85 4.73 21.35
N GLU A 211 -15.10 4.51 20.06
CA GLU A 211 -15.84 3.35 19.57
C GLU A 211 -14.98 2.08 19.43
N TYR A 212 -13.73 2.23 18.96
CA TYR A 212 -12.84 1.13 18.60
C TYR A 212 -11.57 1.04 19.46
N GLY A 213 -11.17 2.13 20.12
CA GLY A 213 -9.94 2.20 20.91
C GLY A 213 -8.69 2.53 20.10
N THR A 214 -7.71 3.14 20.77
CA THR A 214 -6.42 3.56 20.19
C THR A 214 -5.51 2.41 19.78
N HIS A 215 -5.82 1.18 20.21
CA HIS A 215 -5.08 -0.01 19.83
C HIS A 215 -5.44 -0.51 18.42
N ILE A 216 -6.56 -0.07 17.82
CA ILE A 216 -6.98 -0.41 16.45
C ILE A 216 -6.53 0.67 15.45
N PHE A 217 -6.71 1.94 15.82
CA PHE A 217 -6.43 3.08 14.96
C PHE A 217 -5.23 3.87 15.50
N THR A 218 -4.20 4.02 14.67
CA THR A 218 -3.04 4.88 14.95
C THR A 218 -3.07 6.05 13.99
N ARG A 219 -3.31 7.26 14.50
CA ARG A 219 -3.34 8.49 13.71
C ARG A 219 -1.93 9.01 13.44
N ILE A 220 -1.63 9.39 12.20
CA ILE A 220 -0.38 10.01 11.78
C ILE A 220 -0.64 11.26 10.94
N GLN A 221 0.36 12.13 10.83
CA GLN A 221 0.28 13.37 10.08
C GLN A 221 1.39 13.43 9.02
N LEU A 222 1.01 13.75 7.78
CA LEU A 222 1.95 14.11 6.72
C LEU A 222 2.20 15.62 6.73
N ASP A 223 3.34 16.04 6.17
CA ASP A 223 3.61 17.45 5.92
C ASP A 223 2.58 18.05 4.93
N LEU A 224 2.31 19.34 5.09
CA LEU A 224 1.24 20.05 4.37
C LEU A 224 1.43 20.08 2.85
N ILE A 225 2.66 19.87 2.37
CA ILE A 225 2.98 19.88 0.94
C ILE A 225 2.73 18.49 0.36
N THR A 226 3.38 17.48 0.94
CA THR A 226 3.38 16.12 0.40
C THR A 226 2.02 15.45 0.53
N CYS A 227 1.20 15.83 1.52
CA CYS A 227 -0.17 15.32 1.68
C CYS A 227 -1.11 15.72 0.52
N GLN A 228 -0.74 16.72 -0.28
CA GLN A 228 -1.52 17.18 -1.42
C GLN A 228 -1.22 16.37 -2.69
N TYR A 229 -0.05 15.74 -2.79
CA TYR A 229 0.37 15.05 -4.00
C TYR A 229 -0.48 13.81 -4.29
N SER A 230 -1.02 13.75 -5.50
CA SER A 230 -1.81 12.61 -5.97
C SER A 230 -1.30 12.07 -7.30
N SER A 231 -1.55 10.80 -7.57
CA SER A 231 -1.21 10.19 -8.87
C SER A 231 -1.91 10.90 -10.04
N THR A 232 -3.11 11.45 -9.82
CA THR A 232 -3.81 12.26 -10.83
C THR A 232 -3.06 13.56 -11.13
N MET A 233 -2.57 14.27 -10.11
CA MET A 233 -1.74 15.46 -10.30
C MET A 233 -0.45 15.13 -11.04
N ALA A 234 0.18 13.98 -10.73
CA ALA A 234 1.37 13.53 -11.44
C ALA A 234 1.09 13.32 -12.93
N ARG A 235 0.03 12.58 -13.28
CA ARG A 235 -0.35 12.35 -14.69
C ARG A 235 -0.65 13.66 -15.41
N GLN A 236 -1.38 14.58 -14.78
CA GLN A 236 -1.65 15.89 -15.38
C GLN A 236 -0.37 16.72 -15.59
N ALA A 237 0.57 16.66 -14.65
CA ALA A 237 1.86 17.33 -14.80
C ALA A 237 2.67 16.76 -15.97
N ILE A 238 2.67 15.43 -16.14
CA ILE A 238 3.34 14.75 -17.25
C ILE A 238 2.73 15.17 -18.59
N VAL A 239 1.39 15.08 -18.73
CA VAL A 239 0.67 15.50 -19.95
C VAL A 239 0.97 16.96 -20.30
N ASN A 240 1.01 17.83 -19.30
CA ASN A 240 1.25 19.26 -19.49
C ASN A 240 2.75 19.63 -19.61
N GLN A 241 3.66 18.65 -19.55
CA GLN A 241 5.11 18.88 -19.50
C GLN A 241 5.52 19.87 -18.40
N ASP A 242 4.81 19.81 -17.27
CA ASP A 242 4.98 20.71 -16.14
C ASP A 242 6.10 20.19 -15.22
N LYS A 243 7.12 21.03 -15.00
CA LYS A 243 8.27 20.73 -14.13
C LYS A 243 7.88 20.36 -12.70
N LYS A 244 6.66 20.70 -12.25
CA LYS A 244 6.14 20.25 -10.94
C LYS A 244 6.11 18.73 -10.79
N VAL A 245 6.16 17.96 -11.88
CA VAL A 245 6.27 16.49 -11.79
C VAL A 245 7.45 16.05 -10.93
N GLU A 246 8.56 16.81 -10.93
CA GLU A 246 9.78 16.54 -10.16
C GLU A 246 9.58 16.73 -8.64
N SER A 247 8.57 17.51 -8.20
CA SER A 247 8.22 17.61 -6.79
C SER A 247 7.21 16.55 -6.36
N ILE A 248 6.33 16.13 -7.28
CA ILE A 248 5.28 15.13 -7.03
C ILE A 248 5.84 13.71 -7.00
N LEU A 249 6.79 13.40 -7.89
CA LEU A 249 7.35 12.06 -8.09
C LEU A 249 8.79 11.98 -7.60
N ASP A 250 9.20 10.79 -7.21
CA ASP A 250 10.62 10.51 -7.00
C ASP A 250 11.36 10.51 -8.34
N LYS A 251 12.62 10.97 -8.34
CA LYS A 251 13.47 11.04 -9.53
C LYS A 251 13.54 9.73 -10.32
N SER A 252 13.58 8.57 -9.64
CA SER A 252 13.60 7.26 -10.31
C SER A 252 12.28 6.93 -11.01
N ILE A 253 11.15 7.40 -10.46
CA ILE A 253 9.83 7.25 -11.07
C ILE A 253 9.70 8.17 -12.29
N VAL A 254 10.18 9.42 -12.19
CA VAL A 254 10.22 10.35 -13.34
C VAL A 254 11.01 9.74 -14.49
N GLU A 255 12.25 9.29 -14.21
CA GLU A 255 13.11 8.67 -15.23
C GLU A 255 12.47 7.41 -15.85
N PHE A 256 11.82 6.56 -15.04
CA PHE A 256 11.11 5.38 -15.55
C PHE A 256 9.91 5.77 -16.45
N VAL A 257 9.12 6.75 -16.03
CA VAL A 257 7.97 7.25 -16.80
C VAL A 257 8.41 7.80 -18.15
N GLU A 258 9.48 8.59 -18.19
CA GLU A 258 10.06 9.13 -19.42
C GLU A 258 10.58 8.03 -20.35
N GLN A 259 11.35 7.07 -19.81
CA GLN A 259 11.91 5.97 -20.60
C GLN A 259 10.85 5.05 -21.20
N GLN A 260 9.74 4.84 -20.48
CA GLN A 260 8.65 3.96 -20.90
C GLN A 260 7.55 4.72 -21.68
N GLY A 261 7.69 6.04 -21.87
CA GLY A 261 6.71 6.86 -22.57
C GLY A 261 5.32 6.85 -21.93
N LEU A 262 5.23 6.80 -20.59
CA LEU A 262 3.96 6.65 -19.88
C LEU A 262 3.22 7.98 -19.75
N TYR A 263 1.89 7.92 -19.81
CA TYR A 263 0.97 9.03 -19.53
C TYR A 263 1.12 10.23 -20.49
N LEU A 264 1.63 10.02 -21.69
CA LEU A 264 1.78 11.06 -22.72
C LEU A 264 0.48 11.36 -23.51
N GLN A 265 -0.62 10.69 -23.16
CA GLN A 265 -1.94 10.82 -23.80
C GLN A 265 -3.02 11.01 -22.73
#